data_AF-F3FXX0-F1
#
_entry.id   AF-F3FXX0-F1
#
_cell.length_a   1.000
_cell.length_b   1.000
_cell.length_c   1.000
_cell.angle_alpha   90.00
_cell.angle_beta   90.00
_cell.angle_gamma   90.00
#
_symmetry.space_group_name_H-M   'P 1'
#
loop_
_entity.id
_entity.type
_entity.pdbx_description
1 polymer ?
#
loop_
_entity_poly.entity_id
_entity_poly.type
_entity_poly.pdbx_seq_one_letter_code
_entity_poly.pdbx_strand_id
1 'polypeptide(L)' 'KALSQRHGSSLFMTVMAAWAALLGRLAGQEDVVIGTPVANRMRAEVEDLIGFFVNTLAVR' A
#
# COMPACT_ATOMS: atom_id res chain seq x y z
N LYS A 1 -3.10 6.40 13.65
CA LYS A 1 -2.23 7.60 13.53
C LYS A 1 -1.13 7.63 14.60
N ALA A 2 -1.45 7.64 15.90
CA ALA A 2 -0.45 7.66 16.96
C ALA A 2 0.55 6.49 16.87
N LEU A 3 0.06 5.26 16.63
CA LEU A 3 0.92 4.09 16.38
C LEU A 3 1.86 4.33 15.19
N SER A 4 1.31 4.74 14.04
CA SER A 4 2.07 5.01 12.81
C SER A 4 3.19 6.03 13.06
N GLN A 5 2.85 7.15 13.70
CA GLN A 5 3.78 8.23 14.03
C GLN A 5 4.89 7.79 14.99
N ARG A 6 4.55 7.03 16.03
CA ARG A 6 5.53 6.48 16.99
C ARG A 6 6.58 5.58 16.30
N HIS A 7 6.18 4.90 15.23
CA HIS A 7 7.05 4.00 14.47
C HIS A 7 7.60 4.62 13.17
N GLY A 8 7.43 5.93 12.94
CA GLY A 8 7.91 6.59 11.72
C GLY A 8 7.28 6.05 10.43
N SER A 9 6.08 5.45 10.53
CA SER A 9 5.39 4.82 9.41
C SER A 9 4.17 5.64 8.97
N SER A 10 3.79 5.50 7.70
CA SER A 10 2.54 6.07 7.22
C SER A 10 1.34 5.29 7.77
N LEU A 11 0.17 5.93 7.78
CA LEU A 11 -1.07 5.23 8.15
C LEU A 11 -1.35 4.06 7.19
N PHE A 12 -1.04 4.24 5.90
CA PHE A 12 -1.14 3.20 4.87
C PHE A 12 -0.32 1.96 5.27
N MET A 13 0.94 2.12 5.66
CA MET A 13 1.79 1.01 6.10
C MET A 13 1.21 0.28 7.31
N THR A 14 0.70 1.03 8.30
CA THR A 14 0.10 0.43 9.50
C THR A 14 -1.12 -0.43 9.17
N VAL A 15 -2.03 0.08 8.33
CA VAL A 15 -3.24 -0.66 7.94
C VAL A 15 -2.89 -1.82 7.02
N MET A 16 -1.94 -1.64 6.10
CA MET A 16 -1.46 -2.71 5.21
C MET A 16 -0.83 -3.87 5.99
N ALA A 17 -0.02 -3.57 7.01
CA ALA A 17 0.54 -4.59 7.89
C ALA A 17 -0.54 -5.34 8.69
N ALA A 18 -1.54 -4.64 9.21
CA ALA A 18 -2.68 -5.27 9.90
C ALA A 18 -3.50 -6.16 8.95
N TRP A 19 -3.66 -5.73 7.69
CA TRP A 19 -4.35 -6.50 6.66
C TRP A 19 -3.57 -7.75 6.27
N ALA A 20 -2.26 -7.64 6.05
CA ALA A 20 -1.38 -8.79 5.78
C ALA A 20 -1.43 -9.82 6.92
N ALA A 21 -1.35 -9.37 8.17
CA ALA A 21 -1.44 -10.24 9.34
C ALA A 21 -2.80 -10.95 9.44
N LEU A 22 -3.91 -10.25 9.13
CA LEU A 22 -5.24 -10.86 9.12
C LEU A 22 -5.35 -11.93 8.03
N LEU A 23 -4.94 -11.61 6.80
CA LEU A 23 -4.98 -12.56 5.68
C LEU A 23 -4.10 -13.78 5.92
N GLY A 24 -2.89 -13.60 6.41
CA GLY A 24 -1.98 -14.70 6.76
C GLY A 24 -2.60 -15.65 7.78
N ARG A 25 -3.25 -15.10 8.82
CA ARG A 25 -3.96 -15.92 9.83
C ARG A 25 -5.16 -16.66 9.26
N LEU A 26 -5.93 -16.05 8.36
CA LEU A 26 -7.10 -16.68 7.74
C LEU A 26 -6.70 -17.76 6.72
N ALA A 27 -5.60 -17.55 5.99
CA ALA A 27 -5.09 -18.47 4.99
C ALA A 27 -4.16 -19.55 5.57
N GLY A 28 -3.74 -19.43 6.83
CA GLY A 28 -2.70 -20.28 7.43
C GLY A 28 -1.35 -20.15 6.72
N GLN A 29 -1.03 -18.95 6.20
CA GLN A 29 0.20 -18.66 5.47
C GLN A 29 1.01 -17.61 6.23
N GLU A 30 2.33 -17.79 6.27
CA GLU A 30 3.26 -16.81 6.87
C GLU A 30 3.52 -15.62 5.94
N ASP A 31 3.29 -15.79 4.65
CA ASP A 31 3.57 -14.80 3.61
C ASP A 31 2.36 -14.62 2.69
N VAL A 32 2.01 -13.36 2.39
CA VAL A 32 0.87 -12.99 1.56
C VAL A 32 1.26 -11.88 0.58
N VAL A 33 0.81 -12.02 -0.66
CA VAL A 33 1.01 -10.98 -1.69
C VAL A 33 -0.24 -10.13 -1.81
N ILE A 34 -0.09 -8.82 -1.65
CA ILE A 34 -1.19 -7.85 -1.70
C ILE A 34 -0.95 -6.87 -2.84
N GLY A 35 -1.92 -6.75 -3.76
CA GLY A 35 -1.91 -5.73 -4.80
C GLY A 35 -2.31 -4.36 -4.24
N THR A 36 -1.56 -3.30 -4.56
CA THR A 36 -1.86 -1.92 -4.17
C THR A 36 -1.76 -0.96 -5.36
N PRO A 37 -2.75 -0.08 -5.57
CA PRO A 37 -2.66 0.94 -6.61
C PRO A 37 -1.71 2.06 -6.20
N VAL A 38 -0.87 2.50 -7.12
CA VAL A 38 -0.02 3.70 -7.00
C VAL A 38 -0.39 4.70 -8.09
N ALA A 39 -0.35 5.99 -7.75
CA ALA A 39 -0.76 7.07 -8.66
C ALA A 39 0.09 7.15 -9.93
N ASN A 40 1.38 6.77 -9.85
CA ASN A 40 2.32 6.72 -10.98
C ASN A 40 2.41 8.04 -11.78
N ARG A 41 2.33 9.17 -11.07
CA ARG A 41 2.48 10.55 -11.58
C ARG A 41 3.81 11.14 -11.10
N MET A 42 4.93 10.51 -11.46
CA MET A 42 6.26 10.89 -10.95
C MET A 42 6.90 12.08 -11.70
N ARG A 43 6.29 12.52 -12.80
CA ARG A 43 6.75 13.62 -13.64
C ARG A 43 5.78 14.80 -13.49
N ALA A 44 6.29 16.01 -13.33
CA ALA A 44 5.45 17.19 -13.07
C ALA A 44 4.47 17.46 -14.24
N GLU A 45 4.88 17.15 -15.48
CA GLU A 45 4.07 17.36 -16.68
C GLU A 45 2.80 16.52 -16.72
N VAL A 46 2.72 15.44 -15.92
CA VAL A 46 1.56 14.54 -15.87
C VAL A 46 0.75 14.66 -14.58
N GLU A 47 1.15 15.54 -13.66
CA GLU A 47 0.50 15.66 -12.34
C GLU A 47 -0.97 16.11 -12.48
N ASP A 48 -1.23 17.13 -13.31
CA ASP A 48 -2.55 17.73 -13.50
C ASP A 48 -3.38 17.15 -14.66
N LEU A 49 -2.84 16.16 -15.40
CA LEU A 49 -3.52 15.61 -16.57
C LEU A 49 -4.68 14.68 -16.21
N ILE A 50 -5.77 14.76 -16.97
CA ILE A 50 -6.88 13.81 -16.89
C ILE A 50 -6.52 12.57 -17.72
N GLY A 51 -6.52 11.39 -17.09
CA GLY A 51 -6.18 10.12 -17.74
C GLY A 51 -5.97 8.98 -16.75
N PHE A 52 -5.75 7.77 -17.27
CA PHE A 52 -5.48 6.58 -16.46
C PHE A 52 -3.98 6.36 -16.28
N PHE A 53 -3.47 6.75 -15.12
CA PHE A 53 -2.05 6.63 -14.77
C PHE A 53 -1.76 5.52 -13.76
N VAL A 54 -2.80 5.08 -13.01
CA VAL A 54 -2.65 4.15 -11.89
C VAL A 54 -1.96 2.86 -12.31
N ASN A 55 -0.96 2.45 -11.53
CA ASN A 55 -0.32 1.15 -11.67
C ASN A 55 -0.59 0.30 -10.43
N THR A 56 -0.74 -1.01 -10.59
CA THR A 56 -0.88 -1.94 -9.45
C THR A 56 0.48 -2.56 -9.15
N LEU A 57 0.94 -2.40 -7.92
CA LEU A 57 2.17 -3.05 -7.42
C LEU A 57 1.80 -4.22 -6.51
N ALA A 58 2.56 -5.31 -6.61
CA ALA A 58 2.48 -6.42 -5.67
C ALA A 58 3.43 -6.15 -4.49
N VAL A 59 2.90 -6.17 -3.27
CA VAL A 59 3.65 -6.05 -2.01
C VAL A 59 3.70 -7.42 -1.35
N ARG A 60 4.89 -7.81 -0.89
CA ARG A 60 5.19 -9.03 -0.14
C ARG A 60 6.03 -8.62 1.06
#